data_AF-A0A8S1BBB2-F1
#
_entry.id   AF-A0A8S1BBB2-F1
#
_cell.length_a   1.000
_cell.length_b   1.000
_cell.length_c   1.000
_cell.angle_alpha   90.00
_cell.angle_beta   90.00
_cell.angle_gamma   90.00
#
_symmetry.space_group_name_H-M   'P 1'
#
loop_
_entity.id
_entity.type
_entity.pdbx_description
1 polymer ?
#
loop_
_entity_poly.entity_id
_entity_poly.type
_entity_poly.pdbx_seq_one_letter_code
_entity_poly.pdbx_strand_id
1 'polypeptide(L)'
;MIGKVARPQSLISSDVENDEINIDLDVLRKSAANNIEKSSDYDRKRFNSSKAKLNKFAVGEFVLIEKQERNQTKLDPKFKGPFKIIELLDGDRYLLKALNSKRTYKYAHDRVRKMPKALSEFNENCNLPECNNGVVESSLNIADDCS
;
A
#
# COMPACT_ATOMS: atom_id res chain seq x y z
N MET A 1 -23.17 -28.42 -5.89
CA MET A 1 -23.68 -27.04 -5.78
C MET A 1 -24.24 -26.88 -4.37
N ILE A 2 -23.62 -26.07 -3.51
CA ILE A 2 -24.16 -25.77 -2.17
C ILE A 2 -24.92 -24.46 -2.31
N GLY A 3 -26.22 -24.58 -2.63
CA GLY A 3 -27.14 -23.45 -2.71
C GLY A 3 -27.46 -22.93 -1.30
N LYS A 4 -27.73 -21.63 -1.19
CA LYS A 4 -28.21 -21.04 0.06
C LYS A 4 -29.55 -21.68 0.42
N VAL A 5 -29.59 -22.41 1.53
CA VAL A 5 -30.83 -23.01 2.06
C VAL A 5 -31.80 -21.87 2.37
N ALA A 6 -32.98 -21.90 1.74
CA ALA A 6 -34.04 -20.96 2.03
C ALA A 6 -34.44 -21.10 3.50
N ARG A 7 -34.63 -19.98 4.21
CA ARG A 7 -35.14 -20.03 5.59
C ARG A 7 -36.53 -20.70 5.55
N PRO A 8 -36.81 -21.67 6.43
CA PRO A 8 -38.09 -22.36 6.43
C PRO A 8 -39.22 -21.35 6.66
N GLN A 9 -40.33 -21.50 5.94
CA GLN A 9 -41.48 -20.59 6.00
C GLN A 9 -42.08 -20.48 7.41
N SER A 10 -41.87 -21.48 8.28
CA SER A 10 -42.28 -21.48 9.68
C SER A 10 -41.59 -20.43 10.57
N LEU A 11 -40.49 -19.83 10.10
CA LEU A 11 -39.79 -18.73 10.78
C LEU A 11 -40.31 -17.35 10.38
N ILE A 12 -41.21 -17.29 9.40
CA ILE A 12 -41.99 -16.12 9.02
C ILE A 12 -43.33 -16.30 9.73
N SER A 13 -43.49 -15.72 10.92
CA SER A 13 -44.71 -15.86 11.71
C SER A 13 -45.93 -15.36 10.91
N SER A 14 -46.73 -16.28 10.36
CA SER A 14 -48.05 -15.99 9.80
C SER A 14 -49.15 -15.93 10.86
N ASP A 15 -48.84 -16.38 12.08
CA ASP A 15 -49.78 -16.48 13.19
C ASP A 15 -49.17 -15.82 14.42
N VAL A 16 -49.41 -14.52 14.58
CA VAL A 16 -49.35 -13.86 15.88
C VAL A 16 -50.69 -13.19 16.03
N GLU A 17 -51.58 -13.86 16.77
CA GLU A 17 -52.67 -13.16 17.42
C GLU A 17 -52.07 -11.96 18.17
N ASN A 18 -52.71 -10.81 18.04
CA ASN A 18 -52.29 -9.54 18.62
C ASN A 18 -52.34 -9.61 20.15
N ASP A 19 -51.46 -10.38 20.78
CA ASP A 19 -50.98 -10.07 22.10
C ASP A 19 -50.26 -8.73 21.93
N GLU A 20 -50.86 -7.67 22.46
CA GLU A 20 -50.31 -6.32 22.47
C GLU A 20 -48.96 -6.35 23.20
N ILE A 21 -47.89 -6.73 22.50
CA ILE A 21 -46.54 -6.63 23.02
C ILE A 21 -46.27 -5.14 23.09
N ASN A 22 -46.46 -4.57 24.28
CA ASN A 22 -46.08 -3.21 24.62
C ASN A 22 -44.54 -3.14 24.65
N ILE A 23 -43.95 -3.20 23.46
CA ILE A 23 -42.50 -3.09 23.29
C ILE A 23 -42.17 -1.61 23.42
N ASP A 24 -41.43 -1.27 24.46
CA ASP A 24 -40.81 0.05 24.55
C ASP A 24 -39.78 0.20 23.42
N LEU A 25 -40.22 0.84 22.34
CA LEU A 25 -39.44 1.08 21.14
C LEU A 25 -38.19 1.90 21.44
N ASP A 26 -38.21 2.74 22.46
CA ASP A 26 -37.07 3.57 22.80
C ASP A 26 -35.98 2.76 23.49
N VAL A 27 -36.35 1.81 24.35
CA VAL A 27 -35.41 0.82 24.92
C VAL A 27 -34.85 -0.08 23.81
N LEU A 28 -35.69 -0.55 22.89
CA LEU A 28 -35.24 -1.39 21.79
C LEU A 28 -34.26 -0.65 20.87
N ARG A 29 -34.57 0.60 20.49
CA ARG A 29 -33.68 1.44 19.68
C ARG A 29 -32.35 1.71 20.37
N LYS A 30 -32.38 2.03 21.67
CA LYS A 30 -31.16 2.24 22.47
C LYS A 30 -30.30 0.97 22.52
N SER A 31 -30.93 -0.19 22.74
CA SER A 31 -30.24 -1.49 22.74
C SER A 31 -29.62 -1.79 21.37
N ALA A 32 -30.37 -1.57 20.29
CA ALA A 32 -29.89 -1.75 18.93
C ALA A 32 -28.71 -0.82 18.61
N ALA A 33 -28.80 0.47 18.97
CA ALA A 33 -27.72 1.45 18.79
C ALA A 33 -26.45 1.00 19.53
N ASN A 34 -26.58 0.62 20.80
CA ASN A 34 -25.45 0.10 21.60
C ASN A 34 -24.81 -1.15 20.98
N ASN A 35 -25.62 -2.04 20.40
CA ASN A 35 -25.10 -3.25 19.75
C ASN A 35 -24.35 -2.92 18.45
N ILE A 36 -24.85 -1.96 17.68
CA ILE A 36 -24.18 -1.46 16.46
C ILE A 36 -22.84 -0.84 16.82
N GLU A 37 -22.80 0.03 17.83
CA GLU A 37 -21.56 0.66 18.30
C GLU A 37 -20.55 -0.37 18.79
N LYS A 38 -20.99 -1.33 19.63
CA LYS A 38 -20.13 -2.43 20.10
C LYS A 38 -19.56 -3.26 18.96
N SER A 39 -20.38 -3.61 17.96
CA SER A 39 -19.93 -4.34 16.78
C SER A 39 -18.91 -3.52 15.99
N SER A 40 -19.19 -2.24 15.76
CA SER A 40 -18.30 -1.33 15.02
C SER A 40 -16.95 -1.18 15.71
N ASP A 41 -16.95 -1.01 17.04
CA ASP A 41 -15.74 -0.90 17.84
C ASP A 41 -14.93 -2.19 17.85
N TYR A 42 -15.60 -3.34 17.95
CA TYR A 42 -14.96 -4.64 17.88
C TYR A 42 -14.28 -4.84 16.53
N ASP A 43 -14.98 -4.57 15.43
CA ASP A 43 -14.44 -4.70 14.07
C ASP A 43 -13.27 -3.75 13.85
N ARG A 44 -13.38 -2.50 14.33
CA ARG A 44 -12.29 -1.52 14.27
C ARG A 44 -11.06 -1.99 15.03
N LYS A 45 -11.22 -2.50 16.26
CA LYS A 45 -10.10 -3.02 17.08
C LYS A 45 -9.46 -4.23 16.41
N ARG A 46 -10.28 -5.18 15.96
CA ARG A 46 -9.83 -6.38 15.24
C ARG A 46 -9.02 -6.00 14.00
N PHE A 47 -9.55 -5.11 13.15
CA PHE A 47 -8.85 -4.64 11.96
C PHE A 47 -7.54 -3.92 12.29
N ASN A 48 -7.56 -2.98 13.23
CA ASN A 48 -6.34 -2.24 13.60
C ASN A 48 -5.26 -3.14 14.19
N SER A 49 -5.65 -4.22 14.90
CA SER A 49 -4.72 -5.19 15.47
C SER A 49 -4.09 -6.12 14.42
N SER A 50 -4.84 -6.49 13.38
CA SER A 50 -4.35 -7.35 12.30
C SER A 50 -3.69 -6.59 11.15
N LYS A 51 -3.87 -5.27 11.09
CA LYS A 51 -3.29 -4.42 10.04
C LYS A 51 -1.76 -4.45 10.09
N ALA A 52 -1.14 -4.62 8.93
CA ALA A 52 0.31 -4.52 8.79
C ALA A 52 0.82 -3.14 9.20
N LYS A 53 1.94 -3.11 9.93
CA LYS A 53 2.58 -1.86 10.36
C LYS A 53 3.18 -1.16 9.14
N LEU A 54 2.81 0.11 8.96
CA LEU A 54 3.34 0.95 7.89
C LEU A 54 4.75 1.42 8.27
N ASN A 55 5.72 1.20 7.38
CA ASN A 55 7.06 1.76 7.56
C ASN A 55 7.04 3.23 7.14
N LYS A 56 6.97 4.12 8.13
CA LYS A 56 7.01 5.57 7.89
C LYS A 56 8.40 6.00 7.47
N PHE A 57 8.46 6.90 6.50
CA PHE A 57 9.70 7.49 6.03
C PHE A 57 9.81 8.94 6.50
N ALA A 58 11.05 9.40 6.70
CA ALA A 58 11.33 10.79 7.06
C ALA A 58 11.67 11.63 5.83
N VAL A 59 11.49 12.95 5.95
CA VAL A 59 11.96 13.90 4.94
C VAL A 59 13.47 13.78 4.81
N GLY A 60 13.97 13.73 3.57
CA GLY A 60 15.39 13.61 3.27
C GLY A 60 15.89 12.18 3.07
N GLU A 61 15.12 11.14 3.43
CA GLU A 61 15.50 9.76 3.16
C GLU A 61 15.42 9.41 1.67
N PHE A 62 16.29 8.48 1.26
CA PHE A 62 16.28 7.89 -0.08
C PHE A 62 15.41 6.64 -0.13
N VAL A 63 14.57 6.60 -1.14
CA VAL A 63 13.60 5.53 -1.36
C VAL A 63 13.55 5.12 -2.82
N LEU A 64 13.08 3.90 -3.05
CA LEU A 64 12.87 3.31 -4.36
C LEU A 64 11.37 3.32 -4.67
N ILE A 65 11.00 3.59 -5.92
CA ILE A 65 9.60 3.62 -6.36
C ILE A 65 9.31 2.39 -7.20
N GLU A 66 8.16 1.77 -7.03
CA GLU A 66 7.72 0.65 -7.89
C GLU A 66 7.43 1.10 -9.33
N LYS A 67 7.88 0.33 -10.32
CA LYS A 67 7.52 0.56 -11.73
C LYS A 67 6.03 0.25 -11.92
N GLN A 68 5.35 1.03 -12.78
CA GLN A 68 3.98 0.71 -13.17
C GLN A 68 3.99 -0.51 -14.10
N GLU A 69 3.04 -1.43 -13.89
CA GLU A 69 2.94 -2.70 -14.63
C GLU A 69 2.94 -2.50 -16.16
N ARG A 70 2.30 -1.43 -16.65
CA ARG A 70 2.23 -1.12 -18.09
C ARG A 70 3.60 -0.84 -18.74
N ASN A 71 4.59 -0.42 -17.95
CA ASN A 71 5.90 0.00 -18.42
C ASN A 71 7.00 -1.00 -18.02
N GLN A 72 6.65 -2.22 -17.63
CA GLN A 72 7.60 -3.23 -17.16
C GLN A 72 7.80 -4.33 -18.22
N THR A 73 9.06 -4.56 -18.60
CA THR A 73 9.48 -5.74 -19.37
C THR A 73 9.81 -6.90 -18.42
N LYS A 74 9.81 -8.15 -18.89
CA LYS A 74 10.07 -9.35 -18.06
C LYS A 74 11.38 -9.30 -17.27
N LEU A 75 12.42 -8.69 -17.84
CA LEU A 75 13.75 -8.59 -17.24
C LEU A 75 13.99 -7.25 -16.52
N ASP A 76 12.99 -6.36 -16.50
CA ASP A 76 13.14 -5.06 -15.86
C ASP A 76 13.10 -5.16 -14.34
N PRO A 77 13.96 -4.39 -13.62
CA PRO A 77 13.88 -4.32 -12.17
C PRO A 77 12.52 -3.76 -11.74
N LYS A 78 11.94 -4.40 -10.73
CA LYS A 78 10.61 -4.05 -10.19
C LYS A 78 10.56 -2.63 -9.60
N PHE A 79 11.67 -2.17 -9.02
CA PHE A 79 11.80 -0.85 -8.44
C PHE A 79 12.75 0.00 -9.26
N LYS A 80 12.37 1.25 -9.52
CA LYS A 80 13.23 2.28 -10.12
C LYS A 80 13.97 3.04 -9.01
N GLY A 81 15.12 3.60 -9.42
CA GLY A 81 16.24 4.07 -8.61
C GLY A 81 15.94 5.07 -7.47
N PRO A 82 16.97 5.76 -6.97
CA PRO A 82 16.85 6.57 -5.76
C PRO A 82 16.03 7.84 -5.99
N PHE A 83 15.02 8.02 -5.15
CA PHE A 83 14.25 9.25 -5.00
C PHE A 83 14.41 9.78 -3.60
N LYS A 84 14.52 11.10 -3.45
CA LYS A 84 14.57 11.77 -2.16
C LYS A 84 13.18 12.21 -1.74
N ILE A 85 12.79 11.93 -0.50
CA ILE A 85 11.55 12.47 0.06
C ILE A 85 11.75 13.95 0.37
N ILE A 86 10.93 14.81 -0.24
CA ILE A 86 10.93 16.25 0.02
C ILE A 86 9.92 16.59 1.11
N GLU A 87 8.74 15.97 1.07
CA GLU A 87 7.61 16.37 1.89
C GLU A 87 6.73 15.16 2.23
N LEU A 88 6.15 15.21 3.43
CA LEU A 88 5.15 14.27 3.92
C LEU A 88 3.76 14.87 3.68
N LEU A 89 2.92 14.15 2.95
CA LEU A 89 1.53 14.53 2.69
C LEU A 89 0.58 13.73 3.58
N ASP A 90 -0.65 14.23 3.69
CA ASP A 90 -1.70 13.53 4.42
C ASP A 90 -2.06 12.17 3.78
N GLY A 91 -2.50 11.23 4.62
CA GLY A 91 -2.86 9.87 4.23
C GLY A 91 -1.68 8.98 3.83
N ASP A 92 -0.53 9.11 4.53
CA ASP A 92 0.70 8.33 4.31
C ASP A 92 1.24 8.42 2.87
N ARG A 93 1.15 9.63 2.31
CA ARG A 93 1.63 9.97 0.96
C ARG A 93 2.92 10.78 1.05
N TYR A 94 3.73 10.68 0.02
CA TYR A 94 5.05 11.31 -0.04
C TYR A 94 5.24 12.05 -1.35
N LEU A 95 5.90 13.21 -1.26
CA LEU A 95 6.38 13.94 -2.41
C LEU A 95 7.86 13.63 -2.62
N LEU A 96 8.17 13.09 -3.78
CA LEU A 96 9.46 12.49 -4.12
C LEU A 96 10.13 13.28 -5.23
N LYS A 97 11.40 13.61 -5.07
CA LYS A 97 12.25 14.18 -6.11
C LYS A 97 13.16 13.14 -6.70
N ALA A 98 13.30 13.14 -8.02
CA ALA A 98 14.45 12.48 -8.63
C ALA A 98 15.73 13.25 -8.28
N LEU A 99 16.86 12.55 -8.20
CA LEU A 99 18.17 13.19 -8.03
C LEU A 99 18.53 14.05 -9.25
N ASN A 100 18.37 13.48 -10.45
CA ASN A 100 18.86 14.07 -11.70
C ASN A 100 17.83 15.00 -12.37
N SER A 101 16.62 15.10 -11.83
CA SER A 101 15.52 15.85 -12.46
C SER A 101 14.78 16.72 -11.45
N LYS A 102 14.30 17.87 -11.92
CA LYS A 102 13.43 18.75 -11.15
C LYS A 102 12.00 18.21 -11.01
N ARG A 103 11.69 17.08 -11.66
CA ARG A 103 10.38 16.45 -11.61
C ARG A 103 10.09 15.88 -10.23
N THR A 104 8.92 16.21 -9.72
CA THR A 104 8.38 15.69 -8.47
C THR A 104 7.30 14.65 -8.74
N TYR A 105 7.20 13.66 -7.86
CA TYR A 105 6.20 12.60 -7.95
C TYR A 105 5.45 12.47 -6.63
N LYS A 106 4.18 12.10 -6.70
CA LYS A 106 3.34 11.82 -5.53
C LYS A 106 3.05 10.33 -5.49
N TYR A 107 3.42 9.67 -4.39
CA TYR A 107 3.18 8.24 -4.20
C TYR A 107 2.73 7.94 -2.77
N ALA A 108 1.89 6.92 -2.63
CA ALA A 108 1.53 6.35 -1.32
C ALA A 108 2.63 5.43 -0.80
N HIS A 109 2.65 5.20 0.51
CA HIS A 109 3.56 4.30 1.20
C HIS A 109 3.77 2.94 0.48
N ASP A 110 2.69 2.30 0.01
CA ASP A 110 2.73 0.93 -0.52
C ASP A 110 3.63 0.76 -1.75
N ARG A 111 3.83 1.84 -2.52
CA ARG A 111 4.62 1.84 -3.76
C ARG A 111 6.05 2.34 -3.56
N VAL A 112 6.45 2.56 -2.32
CA VAL A 112 7.73 3.13 -1.93
C VAL A 112 8.44 2.18 -1.00
N ARG A 113 9.72 1.89 -1.27
CA ARG A 113 10.56 1.05 -0.42
C ARG A 113 11.78 1.80 0.07
N LYS A 114 12.21 1.48 1.30
CA LYS A 114 13.48 1.98 1.84
C LYS A 114 14.62 1.52 0.94
N MET A 115 15.52 2.43 0.61
CA MET A 115 16.75 2.08 -0.08
C MET A 115 17.68 1.32 0.86
N PRO A 116 18.33 0.23 0.40
CA PRO A 116 19.36 -0.44 1.18
C PRO A 116 20.51 0.54 1.53
N LYS A 117 20.99 0.50 2.78
CA LYS A 117 22.05 1.42 3.27
C LYS A 117 23.32 1.36 2.42
N ALA A 118 23.68 0.17 1.94
CA ALA A 118 24.84 0.00 1.08
C ALA A 118 24.80 0.91 -0.16
N LEU A 119 23.62 1.26 -0.66
CA LEU A 119 23.49 2.10 -1.87
C LEU A 119 23.29 3.60 -1.56
N SER A 120 22.96 3.98 -0.33
CA SER A 120 22.72 5.39 0.01
C SER A 120 24.02 6.20 0.09
N GLU A 121 25.12 5.57 0.51
CA GLU A 121 26.42 6.22 0.72
C GLU A 121 27.12 6.60 -0.60
N PHE A 122 26.81 5.91 -1.69
CA PHE A 122 27.40 6.20 -3.00
C PHE A 122 26.86 7.47 -3.68
N ASN A 123 25.74 8.04 -3.20
CA ASN A 123 25.05 9.12 -3.92
C ASN A 123 25.36 10.53 -3.39
N GLU A 124 26.01 10.68 -2.23
CA GLU A 124 26.41 12.01 -1.73
C GLU A 124 27.63 12.58 -2.49
N ASN A 125 28.39 11.72 -3.18
CA ASN A 125 29.64 12.10 -3.85
C ASN A 125 29.57 12.20 -5.38
N CYS A 126 28.39 12.04 -5.99
CA CYS A 126 28.24 12.07 -7.45
C CYS A 126 27.79 13.45 -7.95
N ASN A 127 28.62 14.47 -7.75
CA ASN A 127 28.62 15.66 -8.63
C ASN A 127 29.50 15.34 -9.84
N LEU A 128 28.98 14.54 -10.79
CA LEU A 128 29.62 14.38 -12.09
C LEU A 128 28.94 15.35 -13.10
N PRO A 129 29.71 16.23 -13.76
CA PRO A 129 29.20 17.04 -14.85
C PRO A 129 28.78 16.14 -16.03
N GLU A 130 27.72 16.58 -16.69
CA GLU A 130 26.98 15.98 -17.81
C GLU A 130 27.82 15.08 -18.74
N CYS A 131 27.55 13.77 -18.72
CA CYS A 131 28.06 12.84 -19.72
C CYS A 131 27.13 12.85 -20.94
N ASN A 132 27.54 13.57 -21.99
CA ASN A 132 26.98 13.46 -23.33
C ASN A 132 27.08 12.00 -23.81
N ASN A 133 25.97 11.47 -24.36
CA ASN A 133 25.89 10.12 -24.89
C ASN A 133 26.78 9.95 -26.13
N GLY A 134 28.04 9.60 -25.93
CA GLY A 134 28.91 8.98 -26.92
C GLY A 134 28.89 7.47 -26.72
N VAL A 135 28.37 6.75 -27.72
CA VAL A 135 28.41 5.29 -27.82
C VAL A 135 29.87 4.85 -27.76
N VAL A 136 30.24 4.01 -26.80
CA VAL A 136 31.46 3.21 -26.86
C VAL A 136 31.08 1.77 -26.54
N GLU A 137 30.96 0.97 -27.60
CA GLU A 137 30.94 -0.48 -27.49
C GLU A 137 32.28 -0.94 -26.91
N SER A 138 32.26 -1.57 -25.74
CA SER A 138 33.39 -2.35 -25.24
C SER A 138 33.10 -3.82 -25.49
N SER A 139 33.75 -4.37 -26.52
CA SER A 139 33.84 -5.80 -26.79
C SER A 139 34.54 -6.52 -25.62
N LEU A 140 33.80 -7.42 -24.95
CA LEU A 140 34.36 -8.39 -24.02
C LEU A 140 34.85 -9.60 -24.82
N ASN A 141 36.19 -9.70 -24.96
CA ASN A 141 36.84 -10.93 -25.41
C ASN A 141 36.77 -11.96 -24.28
N ILE A 142 36.07 -13.07 -24.51
CA ILE A 142 36.13 -14.25 -23.65
C ILE A 142 37.17 -15.19 -24.28
N ALA A 143 38.26 -15.42 -23.56
CA ALA A 143 39.24 -16.44 -23.91
C ALA A 143 38.74 -17.80 -23.40
N ASP A 144 38.62 -18.76 -24.31
CA ASP A 144 38.37 -20.16 -24.00
C ASP A 144 39.71 -20.83 -23.66
N ASP A 145 39.99 -21.02 -22.36
CA ASP A 145 41.07 -21.91 -21.92
C ASP A 145 40.50 -23.33 -21.74
N CYS A 146 40.69 -24.16 -22.78
CA CYS A 146 40.58 -25.61 -22.69
C CYS A 146 41.93 -26.20 -22.26
N SER A 147 41.97 -26.97 -21.17
CA SER A 147 43.00 -27.97 -20.88
C SER A 147 42.40 -29.09 -20.03
#